data_AF-A0A946EAL7-F1
#
_entry.id   AF-A0A946EAL7-F1
#
_cell.length_a   1.000
_cell.length_b   1.000
_cell.length_c   1.000
_cell.angle_alpha   90.00
_cell.angle_beta   90.00
_cell.angle_gamma   90.00
#
_symmetry.space_group_name_H-M   'P 1'
#
loop_
_entity.id
_entity.type
_entity.pdbx_description
1 polymer ?
#
loop_
_entity_poly.entity_id
_entity_poly.type
_entity_poly.pdbx_seq_one_letter_code
_entity_poly.pdbx_strand_id
1 'polypeptide(L)'
;MKTTLLMAVLFIAALPTAHAIVQESDIKTHLSSGKADQQVAIVQDSVNQATIEEAYIKKSGPNCLYVLRLVSGDRYEFFRFKDTVMDYDWGRVTRKGKRLLLSSVYKRKRFNFLEGKYIRINAKGVSHMRGRISLYPDTDNTADFEFGKHPISDELLTVSDKKRLSTSSRTPIESAKAFYLSMAKKYYPGYVPVLEKAYCGPGCYQHFVDGVEIPWDEDTSFNELMHTFGVVIHESIHQYDRYLDEVYFNDKGIKDSVWTLRHYHIKPGLTFRVHFGEYLKTDQVINPEDHPEIAKFHNYNTYINNDKAFAQGLGIYGLFEEYIAYKNELECMLKVYQNAGRKGHHRIQAQLKKRMCFTMDAFYTFHIYIGTYLKVVKKDHPTVYRSIMQNIELRTAFTLAEMEYKRVKNKVLGLYYGQEWVKLKHARYAPFLAAVQWDLDLFKIENLDSTKYEMVYFQR
;
A
#
# COMPACT_ATOMS: atom_id res chain seq x y z
N MET A 1 35.98 -18.79 -52.09
CA MET A 1 34.79 -17.96 -51.78
C MET A 1 33.56 -18.80 -52.10
N LYS A 2 32.87 -19.28 -51.07
CA LYS A 2 31.71 -20.16 -51.20
C LYS A 2 30.45 -19.34 -50.94
N THR A 3 29.60 -19.22 -51.94
CA THR A 3 28.26 -18.65 -51.83
C THR A 3 27.31 -19.78 -52.19
N THR A 4 26.56 -20.27 -51.20
CA THR A 4 25.54 -21.31 -51.41
C THR A 4 24.18 -20.72 -51.05
N LEU A 5 23.37 -20.64 -52.10
CA LEU A 5 21.95 -20.39 -52.17
C LEU A 5 21.19 -21.51 -51.41
N LEU A 6 20.15 -21.20 -50.62
CA LEU A 6 19.13 -22.18 -50.28
C LEU A 6 17.73 -21.55 -50.30
N MET A 7 16.82 -22.27 -50.96
CA MET A 7 15.45 -21.90 -51.31
C MET A 7 14.46 -22.01 -50.14
N ALA A 8 13.45 -21.13 -50.22
CA ALA A 8 12.00 -21.29 -49.99
C ALA A 8 11.45 -22.43 -49.11
N VAL A 9 10.45 -22.11 -48.26
CA VAL A 9 9.08 -22.68 -48.33
C VAL A 9 8.08 -21.66 -47.77
N LEU A 10 7.08 -21.33 -48.58
CA LEU A 10 5.85 -20.58 -48.25
C LEU A 10 4.73 -21.63 -48.01
N PHE A 11 3.93 -21.50 -46.94
CA PHE A 11 2.65 -22.19 -46.85
C PHE A 11 1.58 -21.25 -46.28
N ILE A 12 0.50 -21.13 -47.05
CA ILE A 12 -0.76 -20.42 -46.77
C ILE A 12 -1.79 -21.47 -46.33
N ALA A 13 -2.63 -21.14 -45.35
CA ALA A 13 -4.04 -21.56 -45.12
C ALA A 13 -4.33 -21.55 -43.60
N ALA A 14 -5.50 -21.27 -43.06
CA ALA A 14 -6.76 -20.67 -43.49
C ALA A 14 -7.56 -20.40 -42.19
N LEU A 15 -8.34 -19.32 -42.14
CA LEU A 15 -9.33 -19.06 -41.09
C LEU A 15 -10.55 -19.97 -41.25
N PRO A 16 -11.25 -20.28 -40.14
CA PRO A 16 -12.70 -20.43 -40.20
C PRO A 16 -13.39 -19.45 -39.24
N THR A 17 -14.24 -18.63 -39.84
CA THR A 17 -15.38 -17.96 -39.21
C THR A 17 -16.40 -18.98 -38.70
N ALA A 18 -16.90 -18.79 -37.48
CA ALA A 18 -18.18 -19.37 -37.06
C ALA A 18 -18.96 -18.34 -36.25
N HIS A 19 -20.12 -17.98 -36.80
CA HIS A 19 -21.17 -17.23 -36.14
C HIS A 19 -21.87 -18.13 -35.12
N ALA A 20 -22.19 -17.59 -33.95
CA ALA A 20 -23.24 -18.13 -33.09
C ALA A 20 -24.09 -16.96 -32.58
N ILE A 21 -25.28 -16.88 -33.17
CA ILE A 21 -26.47 -16.20 -32.66
C ILE A 21 -26.91 -16.95 -31.39
N VAL A 22 -27.39 -16.25 -30.35
CA VAL A 22 -28.61 -16.63 -29.58
C VAL A 22 -28.89 -15.64 -28.43
N GLN A 23 -30.10 -15.09 -28.52
CA GLN A 23 -31.08 -14.68 -27.50
C GLN A 23 -30.75 -13.63 -26.44
N GLU A 24 -31.32 -12.45 -26.71
CA GLU A 24 -31.83 -11.50 -25.71
C GLU A 24 -32.75 -12.20 -24.70
N SER A 25 -32.49 -11.97 -23.42
CA SER A 25 -33.49 -12.11 -22.37
C SER A 25 -33.65 -10.77 -21.67
N ASP A 26 -34.89 -10.28 -21.75
CA ASP A 26 -35.38 -9.06 -21.11
C ASP A 26 -35.15 -9.08 -19.60
N ILE A 27 -34.28 -8.20 -19.10
CA ILE A 27 -34.32 -7.77 -17.70
C ILE A 27 -34.52 -6.25 -17.72
N LYS A 28 -35.76 -5.86 -17.43
CA LYS A 28 -36.19 -4.48 -17.24
C LYS A 28 -35.33 -3.81 -16.18
N THR A 29 -34.54 -2.84 -16.63
CA THR A 29 -33.80 -1.89 -15.82
C THR A 29 -34.77 -0.83 -15.28
N HIS A 30 -34.82 -0.68 -13.95
CA HIS A 30 -35.28 0.58 -13.36
C HIS A 30 -34.14 1.60 -13.47
N LEU A 31 -34.17 2.34 -14.56
CA LEU A 31 -33.40 3.57 -14.75
C LEU A 31 -33.95 4.64 -13.81
N SER A 32 -33.09 5.20 -12.95
CA SER A 32 -33.23 6.58 -12.53
C SER A 32 -31.97 7.33 -12.92
N SER A 33 -32.14 8.25 -13.87
CA SER A 33 -31.18 9.23 -14.32
C SER A 33 -31.13 10.39 -13.33
N GLY A 34 -29.95 10.75 -12.84
CA GLY A 34 -29.75 11.95 -12.04
C GLY A 34 -28.30 12.42 -12.08
N LYS A 35 -28.05 13.56 -12.72
CA LYS A 35 -26.78 14.30 -12.68
C LYS A 35 -26.64 15.02 -11.34
N ALA A 36 -25.38 15.21 -10.96
CA ALA A 36 -24.82 16.27 -10.12
C ALA A 36 -25.07 16.22 -8.61
N ASP A 37 -23.97 16.44 -7.88
CA ASP A 37 -23.86 16.88 -6.49
C ASP A 37 -24.62 16.06 -5.44
N GLN A 38 -24.00 14.96 -5.02
CA GLN A 38 -24.19 14.46 -3.67
C GLN A 38 -22.87 14.55 -2.91
N GLN A 39 -22.84 15.50 -1.98
CA GLN A 39 -22.05 15.40 -0.76
C GLN A 39 -22.15 13.97 -0.26
N VAL A 40 -21.01 13.28 -0.18
CA VAL A 40 -20.93 11.97 0.45
C VAL A 40 -21.31 12.19 1.90
N ALA A 41 -22.56 11.85 2.23
CA ALA A 41 -22.94 11.58 3.60
C ALA A 41 -21.98 10.51 4.09
N ILE A 42 -21.18 10.85 5.10
CA ILE A 42 -20.33 9.91 5.80
C ILE A 42 -21.28 8.90 6.44
N VAL A 43 -21.49 7.79 5.76
CA VAL A 43 -22.07 6.59 6.34
C VAL A 43 -21.04 6.14 7.36
N GLN A 44 -21.30 6.43 8.63
CA GLN A 44 -20.60 5.84 9.77
C GLN A 44 -20.92 4.34 9.79
N ASP A 45 -20.25 3.58 8.93
CA ASP A 45 -20.25 2.14 9.05
C ASP A 45 -19.42 1.73 10.26
N SER A 46 -20.05 0.91 11.08
CA SER A 46 -19.64 0.44 12.40
C SER A 46 -18.39 -0.44 12.37
N VAL A 47 -17.24 0.16 12.10
CA VAL A 47 -15.92 -0.45 12.29
C VAL A 47 -15.48 -0.19 13.73
N ASN A 48 -15.69 -1.19 14.61
CA ASN A 48 -15.11 -1.30 15.96
C ASN A 48 -14.80 0.04 16.66
N GLN A 49 -15.83 0.77 17.09
CA GLN A 49 -15.63 1.84 18.06
C GLN A 49 -14.99 1.21 19.31
N ALA A 50 -13.73 1.54 19.55
CA ALA A 50 -13.01 1.04 20.71
C ALA A 50 -13.74 1.54 21.97
N THR A 51 -14.34 0.65 22.75
CA THR A 51 -15.00 1.01 23.99
C THR A 51 -13.96 1.55 24.97
N ILE A 52 -14.19 2.74 25.54
CA ILE A 52 -13.35 3.28 26.60
C ILE A 52 -13.59 2.45 27.86
N GLU A 53 -12.55 1.77 28.34
CA GLU A 53 -12.60 0.92 29.54
C GLU A 53 -12.23 1.71 30.79
N GLU A 54 -11.20 2.56 30.70
CA GLU A 54 -10.78 3.46 31.77
C GLU A 54 -10.32 4.78 31.15
N ALA A 55 -10.65 5.91 31.79
CA ALA A 55 -10.18 7.21 31.37
C ALA A 55 -9.61 8.01 32.53
N TYR A 56 -8.55 8.77 32.24
CA TYR A 56 -7.85 9.59 33.20
C TYR A 56 -7.56 10.97 32.62
N ILE A 57 -7.88 12.02 33.37
CA ILE A 57 -7.76 13.40 32.91
C ILE A 57 -6.90 14.26 33.83
N LYS A 58 -6.33 15.33 33.29
CA LYS A 58 -5.78 16.43 34.08
C LYS A 58 -6.04 17.75 33.37
N LYS A 59 -6.77 18.65 34.03
CA LYS A 59 -6.84 20.06 33.64
C LYS A 59 -5.62 20.80 34.20
N SER A 60 -4.93 21.59 33.39
CA SER A 60 -3.68 22.29 33.72
C SER A 60 -3.74 23.74 33.24
N GLY A 61 -4.75 24.48 33.70
CA GLY A 61 -5.11 25.81 33.21
C GLY A 61 -6.45 25.79 32.47
N PRO A 62 -6.95 26.96 32.01
CA PRO A 62 -8.27 27.09 31.39
C PRO A 62 -8.42 26.28 30.10
N ASN A 63 -7.36 26.17 29.29
CA ASN A 63 -7.41 25.54 27.96
C ASN A 63 -6.39 24.41 27.79
N CYS A 64 -5.99 23.74 28.88
CA CYS A 64 -5.00 22.67 28.80
C CYS A 64 -5.54 21.41 29.47
N LEU A 65 -5.80 20.38 28.67
CA LEU A 65 -6.34 19.10 29.12
C LEU A 65 -5.43 17.96 28.67
N TYR A 66 -5.05 17.10 29.60
CA TYR A 66 -4.43 15.82 29.30
C TYR A 66 -5.47 14.74 29.49
N VAL A 67 -5.58 13.81 28.54
CA VAL A 67 -6.49 12.67 28.61
C VAL A 67 -5.71 11.41 28.27
N LEU A 68 -5.79 10.40 29.13
CA LEU A 68 -5.35 9.04 28.85
C LEU A 68 -6.58 8.14 28.88
N ARG A 69 -6.92 7.51 27.76
CA ARG A 69 -7.94 6.48 27.68
C ARG A 69 -7.25 5.13 27.55
N LEU A 70 -7.73 4.14 28.28
CA LEU A 70 -7.52 2.73 28.00
C LEU A 70 -8.78 2.26 27.27
N VAL A 71 -8.59 1.68 26.10
CA VAL A 71 -9.69 1.27 25.23
C VAL A 71 -9.58 -0.21 24.93
N SER A 72 -10.69 -0.82 24.53
CA SER A 72 -10.77 -2.25 24.30
C SER A 72 -9.68 -2.79 23.37
N GLY A 73 -9.22 -4.00 23.67
CA GLY A 73 -8.17 -4.70 22.92
C GLY A 73 -6.74 -4.32 23.33
N ASP A 74 -6.47 -4.11 24.62
CA ASP A 74 -5.15 -3.78 25.16
C ASP A 74 -4.53 -2.53 24.50
N ARG A 75 -5.34 -1.49 24.28
CA ARG A 75 -4.91 -0.24 23.65
C ARG A 75 -5.01 0.94 24.61
N TYR A 76 -4.21 1.96 24.33
CA TYR A 76 -4.35 3.26 24.98
C TYR A 76 -4.36 4.38 23.95
N GLU A 77 -5.06 5.46 24.28
CA GLU A 77 -5.05 6.73 23.58
C GLU A 77 -4.63 7.83 24.56
N PHE A 78 -3.71 8.70 24.17
CA PHE A 78 -3.26 9.81 24.96
C PHE A 78 -3.37 11.11 24.17
N PHE A 79 -4.10 12.05 24.74
CA PHE A 79 -4.37 13.36 24.18
C PHE A 79 -3.81 14.45 25.07
N ARG A 80 -3.33 15.50 24.44
CA ARG A 80 -3.04 16.76 25.11
C ARG A 80 -3.61 17.90 24.29
N PHE A 81 -4.60 18.55 24.86
CA PHE A 81 -5.23 19.75 24.35
C PHE A 81 -4.53 20.99 24.91
N LYS A 82 -4.32 22.00 24.08
CA LYS A 82 -3.83 23.33 24.42
C LYS A 82 -4.47 24.38 23.53
N ASP A 83 -5.33 25.24 24.06
CA ASP A 83 -5.95 26.33 23.29
C ASP A 83 -6.61 25.79 22.01
N THR A 84 -6.01 25.98 20.83
CA THR A 84 -6.52 25.44 19.56
C THR A 84 -5.77 24.20 19.08
N VAL A 85 -4.92 23.57 19.89
CA VAL A 85 -3.93 22.56 19.49
C VAL A 85 -4.16 21.22 20.20
N MET A 86 -4.02 20.12 19.46
CA MET A 86 -4.09 18.75 20.00
C MET A 86 -2.88 17.92 19.62
N ASP A 87 -2.13 17.45 20.63
CA ASP A 87 -1.14 16.39 20.50
C ASP A 87 -1.83 15.02 20.75
N TYR A 88 -1.47 14.00 19.97
CA TYR A 88 -2.07 12.66 20.05
C TYR A 88 -1.02 11.54 19.93
N ASP A 89 -1.11 10.56 20.82
CA ASP A 89 -0.28 9.33 20.89
C ASP A 89 -1.20 8.16 21.20
N TRP A 90 -1.05 7.05 20.50
CA TRP A 90 -1.78 5.83 20.85
C TRP A 90 -0.91 4.61 20.62
N GLY A 91 -1.24 3.53 21.32
CA GLY A 91 -0.56 2.28 21.12
C GLY A 91 -1.07 1.17 22.01
N ARG A 92 -0.20 0.22 22.30
CA ARG A 92 -0.54 -0.95 23.12
C ARG A 92 -0.25 -0.70 24.58
N VAL A 93 -1.11 -1.23 25.45
CA VAL A 93 -0.89 -1.29 26.89
C VAL A 93 -0.59 -2.71 27.31
N THR A 94 0.39 -2.90 28.18
CA THR A 94 0.60 -4.16 28.90
C THR A 94 0.43 -3.91 30.38
N ARG A 95 -0.60 -4.52 30.98
CA ARG A 95 -0.86 -4.41 32.42
C ARG A 95 -0.02 -5.45 33.19
N LYS A 96 0.76 -4.98 34.16
CA LYS A 96 1.54 -5.81 35.10
C LYS A 96 1.22 -5.37 36.53
N GLY A 97 0.16 -5.95 37.10
CA GLY A 97 -0.40 -5.52 38.39
C GLY A 97 -0.86 -4.07 38.34
N LYS A 98 -0.39 -3.23 39.28
CA LYS A 98 -0.70 -1.79 39.34
C LYS A 98 0.14 -0.92 38.38
N ARG A 99 0.77 -1.52 37.37
CA ARG A 99 1.61 -0.83 36.40
C ARG A 99 1.10 -1.06 34.99
N LEU A 100 1.09 -0.01 34.18
CA LEU A 100 0.95 -0.08 32.74
C LEU A 100 2.29 0.16 32.08
N LEU A 101 2.63 -0.68 31.10
CA LEU A 101 3.69 -0.41 30.13
C LEU A 101 3.03 0.04 28.83
N LEU A 102 3.37 1.23 28.35
CA LEU A 102 2.82 1.77 27.12
C LEU A 102 3.82 1.64 25.96
N SER A 103 3.36 1.05 24.86
CA SER A 103 4.11 0.87 23.62
C SER A 103 3.42 1.66 22.52
N SER A 104 3.87 2.88 22.26
CA SER A 104 3.30 3.73 21.20
C SER A 104 3.40 3.06 19.84
N VAL A 105 2.27 2.98 19.13
CA VAL A 105 2.18 2.44 17.76
C VAL A 105 2.07 3.60 16.76
N TYR A 106 1.39 4.68 17.12
CA TYR A 106 1.25 5.90 16.31
C TYR A 106 1.59 7.15 17.12
N LYS A 107 2.31 8.09 16.50
CA LYS A 107 2.86 9.30 17.14
C LYS A 107 2.64 10.52 16.25
N ARG A 108 1.81 11.49 16.65
CA ARG A 108 1.85 12.85 16.06
C ARG A 108 2.91 13.67 16.82
N LYS A 109 3.89 14.27 16.12
CA LYS A 109 5.18 14.77 16.68
C LYS A 109 5.03 15.87 17.78
N ARG A 110 6.10 16.00 18.60
CA ARG A 110 6.48 17.07 19.59
C ARG A 110 6.27 16.87 21.10
N PHE A 111 5.79 15.73 21.57
CA PHE A 111 5.84 15.40 23.00
C PHE A 111 7.00 14.44 23.32
N ASN A 112 7.52 14.49 24.54
CA ASN A 112 8.39 13.41 25.05
C ASN A 112 7.48 12.26 25.53
N PHE A 113 7.06 11.42 24.58
CA PHE A 113 5.94 10.46 24.68
C PHE A 113 6.15 9.26 25.61
N LEU A 114 5.07 8.50 25.85
CA LEU A 114 4.93 7.46 26.88
C LEU A 114 5.57 6.11 26.53
N GLU A 115 6.09 5.96 25.31
CA GLU A 115 6.80 4.76 24.85
C GLU A 115 7.88 4.30 25.84
N GLY A 116 7.77 3.02 26.25
CA GLY A 116 8.73 2.38 27.15
C GLY A 116 8.63 2.87 28.60
N LYS A 117 7.62 3.67 28.96
CA LYS A 117 7.42 4.17 30.33
C LYS A 117 6.48 3.26 31.12
N TYR A 118 6.82 3.07 32.39
CA TYR A 118 5.93 2.47 33.38
C TYR A 118 5.09 3.54 34.04
N ILE A 119 3.77 3.38 33.96
CA ILE A 119 2.78 4.24 34.60
C ILE A 119 2.16 3.47 35.75
N ARG A 120 2.05 4.08 36.94
CA ARG A 120 1.35 3.45 38.07
C ARG A 120 -0.10 3.92 38.11
N ILE A 121 -1.03 2.96 38.20
CA ILE A 121 -2.46 3.21 38.42
C ILE A 121 -2.80 2.89 39.88
N ASN A 122 -3.54 3.78 40.52
CA ASN A 122 -4.18 3.54 41.81
C ASN A 122 -5.56 4.24 41.84
N ALA A 123 -6.30 4.08 42.94
CA ALA A 123 -7.63 4.66 43.12
C ALA A 123 -7.66 6.21 43.02
N LYS A 124 -6.52 6.88 43.21
CA LYS A 124 -6.37 8.34 43.06
C LYS A 124 -5.99 8.75 41.63
N GLY A 125 -5.84 7.78 40.72
CA GLY A 125 -5.52 7.99 39.31
C GLY A 125 -4.15 7.46 38.89
N VAL A 126 -3.61 8.08 37.85
CA VAL A 126 -2.35 7.74 37.21
C VAL A 126 -1.24 8.65 37.74
N SER A 127 -0.20 8.04 38.32
CA SER A 127 1.00 8.76 38.79
C SER A 127 2.26 8.27 38.09
N HIS A 128 3.15 9.23 37.78
CA HIS A 128 4.52 9.05 37.26
C HIS A 128 4.77 9.28 35.75
N MET A 129 4.35 10.44 35.23
CA MET A 129 5.01 11.07 34.08
C MET A 129 6.00 12.13 34.61
N ARG A 130 7.31 11.81 34.70
CA ARG A 130 8.43 12.67 35.19
C ARG A 130 7.97 13.92 35.97
N GLY A 131 7.65 13.73 37.25
CA GLY A 131 7.64 14.80 38.25
C GLY A 131 6.54 15.87 38.20
N ARG A 132 5.61 15.95 37.23
CA ARG A 132 4.58 17.03 37.23
C ARG A 132 3.19 16.70 36.67
N ILE A 133 2.90 15.50 36.18
CA ILE A 133 1.56 15.18 35.63
C ILE A 133 0.99 13.95 36.34
N SER A 134 0.06 14.20 37.27
CA SER A 134 -0.88 13.20 37.79
C SER A 134 -2.19 13.35 37.01
N LEU A 135 -2.68 12.27 36.43
CA LEU A 135 -4.04 12.23 35.86
C LEU A 135 -4.97 11.59 36.88
N TYR A 136 -6.20 12.07 36.96
CA TYR A 136 -7.22 11.60 37.88
C TYR A 136 -8.27 10.80 37.09
N PRO A 137 -8.96 9.83 37.69
CA PRO A 137 -10.07 9.14 37.02
C PRO A 137 -11.05 10.18 36.46
N ASP A 138 -11.45 10.00 35.20
CA ASP A 138 -12.48 10.85 34.60
C ASP A 138 -13.84 10.46 35.17
N THR A 139 -14.37 11.30 36.06
CA THR A 139 -15.70 11.09 36.68
C THR A 139 -16.82 11.77 35.91
N ASP A 140 -16.48 12.65 34.97
CA ASP A 140 -17.40 13.59 34.33
C ASP A 140 -17.62 13.25 32.84
N ASN A 141 -17.16 12.08 32.38
CA ASN A 141 -17.14 11.64 30.98
C ASN A 141 -16.51 12.67 30.00
N THR A 142 -15.62 13.53 30.50
CA THR A 142 -14.93 14.54 29.67
C THR A 142 -13.90 13.92 28.71
N ALA A 143 -13.60 12.65 28.91
CA ALA A 143 -12.82 11.83 28.02
C ALA A 143 -13.65 11.23 26.90
N ASP A 144 -14.98 11.35 26.83
CA ASP A 144 -15.74 10.93 25.65
C ASP A 144 -15.95 12.15 24.72
N PHE A 145 -15.06 12.29 23.75
CA PHE A 145 -15.06 13.42 22.82
C PHE A 145 -14.76 12.97 21.41
N GLU A 146 -15.34 13.68 20.45
CA GLU A 146 -15.09 13.50 19.03
C GLU A 146 -13.68 13.97 18.66
N PHE A 147 -12.95 13.13 17.93
CA PHE A 147 -11.58 13.42 17.52
C PHE A 147 -11.51 14.71 16.68
N GLY A 148 -10.70 15.69 17.10
CA GLY A 148 -10.55 16.97 16.39
C GLY A 148 -11.40 18.14 16.93
N LYS A 149 -12.23 17.92 17.96
CA LYS A 149 -12.92 18.99 18.70
C LYS A 149 -12.31 19.22 20.08
N HIS A 150 -12.19 20.47 20.54
CA HIS A 150 -11.67 20.75 21.88
C HIS A 150 -12.76 20.45 22.91
N PRO A 151 -12.54 19.54 23.88
CA PRO A 151 -13.57 19.12 24.84
C PRO A 151 -13.87 20.17 25.95
N ILE A 152 -13.43 21.42 25.79
CA ILE A 152 -13.56 22.49 26.81
C ILE A 152 -13.92 23.83 26.17
N SER A 153 -13.41 24.15 24.97
CA SER A 153 -13.60 25.48 24.37
C SER A 153 -14.62 25.55 23.23
N ASP A 154 -15.31 24.47 22.84
CA ASP A 154 -16.20 24.38 21.65
C ASP A 154 -15.55 24.84 20.31
N GLU A 155 -14.28 25.24 20.33
CA GLU A 155 -13.50 25.64 19.18
C GLU A 155 -12.98 24.41 18.40
N LEU A 156 -12.95 24.53 17.07
CA LEU A 156 -12.29 23.56 16.20
C LEU A 156 -10.78 23.58 16.46
N LEU A 157 -10.21 22.41 16.77
CA LEU A 157 -8.78 22.28 17.02
C LEU A 157 -8.00 22.36 15.69
N THR A 158 -7.11 23.34 15.58
CA THR A 158 -5.95 23.27 14.69
C THR A 158 -4.87 22.36 15.29
N VAL A 159 -4.75 21.12 14.82
CA VAL A 159 -3.67 20.19 15.18
C VAL A 159 -2.31 20.90 15.20
N SER A 160 -1.52 20.73 16.28
CA SER A 160 -0.17 21.32 16.40
C SER A 160 0.66 20.94 15.19
N ASP A 161 1.06 21.96 14.43
CA ASP A 161 1.96 21.85 13.29
C ASP A 161 1.42 21.08 12.08
N LYS A 162 0.32 21.56 11.47
CA LYS A 162 0.21 21.49 10.00
C LYS A 162 1.38 22.26 9.38
N LYS A 163 2.56 21.64 9.25
CA LYS A 163 3.70 22.23 8.55
C LYS A 163 3.44 22.14 7.06
N ARG A 164 2.76 23.15 6.54
CA ARG A 164 2.58 23.27 5.10
C ARG A 164 3.92 23.53 4.43
N LEU A 165 4.19 22.84 3.33
CA LEU A 165 5.32 23.11 2.44
C LEU A 165 5.26 24.54 1.84
N SER A 166 4.09 25.20 1.88
CA SER A 166 3.92 26.60 1.45
C SER A 166 2.81 27.31 2.22
N THR A 167 2.87 28.64 2.24
CA THR A 167 1.78 29.57 2.61
C THR A 167 0.75 29.76 1.48
N SER A 168 0.76 28.91 0.44
CA SER A 168 -0.13 29.07 -0.72
C SER A 168 -1.60 28.75 -0.39
N SER A 169 -2.51 29.28 -1.21
CA SER A 169 -3.95 29.00 -1.15
C SER A 169 -4.33 27.55 -1.47
N ARG A 170 -3.36 26.69 -1.83
CA ARG A 170 -3.61 25.29 -2.17
C ARG A 170 -4.08 24.50 -0.96
N THR A 171 -5.01 23.59 -1.20
CA THR A 171 -5.36 22.55 -0.24
C THR A 171 -4.16 21.64 0.06
N PRO A 172 -4.15 20.92 1.19
CA PRO A 172 -3.09 19.95 1.50
C PRO A 172 -2.93 18.88 0.40
N ILE A 173 -4.04 18.37 -0.16
CA ILE A 173 -4.02 17.38 -1.25
C ILE A 173 -3.33 17.96 -2.49
N GLU A 174 -3.67 19.19 -2.90
CA GLU A 174 -3.03 19.84 -4.04
C GLU A 174 -1.54 20.12 -3.80
N SER A 175 -1.19 20.49 -2.57
CA SER A 175 0.21 20.70 -2.16
C SER A 175 1.01 19.41 -2.22
N ALA A 176 0.43 18.31 -1.74
CA ALA A 176 1.03 16.98 -1.80
C ALA A 176 1.20 16.54 -3.27
N LYS A 177 0.14 16.59 -4.08
CA LYS A 177 0.18 16.25 -5.52
C LYS A 177 1.25 17.05 -6.26
N ALA A 178 1.29 18.37 -6.03
CA ALA A 178 2.30 19.25 -6.63
C ALA A 178 3.73 18.87 -6.23
N PHE A 179 3.94 18.50 -4.96
CA PHE A 179 5.25 18.02 -4.49
C PHE A 179 5.68 16.76 -5.25
N TYR A 180 4.85 15.71 -5.28
CA TYR A 180 5.22 14.45 -5.96
C TYR A 180 5.42 14.62 -7.46
N LEU A 181 4.55 15.40 -8.12
CA LEU A 181 4.74 15.76 -9.53
C LEU A 181 6.05 16.52 -9.74
N SER A 182 6.42 17.45 -8.86
CA SER A 182 7.70 18.17 -8.98
C SER A 182 8.90 17.24 -8.81
N MET A 183 8.82 16.27 -7.89
CA MET A 183 9.84 15.25 -7.68
C MET A 183 9.99 14.35 -8.92
N ALA A 184 8.88 13.87 -9.49
CA ALA A 184 8.88 13.09 -10.73
C ALA A 184 9.44 13.91 -11.90
N LYS A 185 8.95 15.14 -12.14
CA LYS A 185 9.45 16.03 -13.21
C LYS A 185 10.95 16.28 -13.08
N LYS A 186 11.46 16.48 -11.86
CA LYS A 186 12.87 16.82 -11.63
C LYS A 186 13.82 15.63 -11.67
N TYR A 187 13.39 14.45 -11.21
CA TYR A 187 14.28 13.31 -10.99
C TYR A 187 13.88 12.03 -11.72
N TYR A 188 12.63 11.87 -12.15
CA TYR A 188 12.22 10.72 -12.97
C TYR A 188 11.00 11.03 -13.86
N PRO A 189 11.20 11.76 -14.98
CA PRO A 189 10.09 12.25 -15.81
C PRO A 189 9.16 11.17 -16.37
N GLY A 190 9.64 9.94 -16.53
CA GLY A 190 8.84 8.82 -17.01
C GLY A 190 7.63 8.47 -16.13
N TYR A 191 7.62 8.87 -14.86
CA TYR A 191 6.49 8.67 -13.94
C TYR A 191 5.47 9.82 -13.90
N VAL A 192 5.75 10.92 -14.61
CA VAL A 192 4.84 12.06 -14.67
C VAL A 192 3.46 11.66 -15.22
N PRO A 193 3.33 10.88 -16.32
CA PRO A 193 2.02 10.48 -16.83
C PRO A 193 1.19 9.69 -15.82
N VAL A 194 1.82 8.83 -15.01
CA VAL A 194 1.16 8.04 -13.95
C VAL A 194 0.57 9.00 -12.91
N LEU A 195 1.37 9.92 -12.38
CA LEU A 195 0.93 10.86 -11.35
C LEU A 195 -0.03 11.95 -11.87
N GLU A 196 0.01 12.30 -13.16
CA GLU A 196 -0.94 13.28 -13.71
C GLU A 196 -2.32 12.66 -13.88
N LYS A 197 -2.41 11.42 -14.37
CA LYS A 197 -3.67 10.71 -14.66
C LYS A 197 -4.27 10.02 -13.44
N ALA A 198 -3.45 9.48 -12.54
CA ALA A 198 -3.90 8.54 -11.51
C ALA A 198 -3.20 8.75 -10.16
N TYR A 199 -2.99 10.01 -9.76
CA TYR A 199 -2.44 10.33 -8.44
C TYR A 199 -3.28 9.73 -7.30
N CYS A 200 -2.64 8.92 -6.45
CA CYS A 200 -3.18 8.44 -5.19
C CYS A 200 -2.28 8.92 -4.04
N GLY A 201 -2.66 10.03 -3.41
CA GLY A 201 -1.92 10.66 -2.32
C GLY A 201 -2.30 10.17 -0.93
N PRO A 202 -1.67 10.68 0.15
CA PRO A 202 -1.99 10.29 1.53
C PRO A 202 -3.46 10.44 1.94
N GLY A 203 -4.22 11.31 1.27
CA GLY A 203 -5.66 11.46 1.46
C GLY A 203 -6.54 10.55 0.59
N CYS A 204 -5.96 9.70 -0.26
CA CYS A 204 -6.67 8.84 -1.21
C CYS A 204 -6.73 7.37 -0.78
N TYR A 205 -5.87 6.93 0.13
CA TYR A 205 -5.82 5.55 0.62
C TYR A 205 -6.03 5.52 2.13
N GLN A 206 -6.69 4.46 2.61
CA GLN A 206 -6.97 4.26 4.02
C GLN A 206 -5.71 3.76 4.73
N HIS A 207 -5.25 4.48 5.75
CA HIS A 207 -4.15 4.00 6.59
C HIS A 207 -4.71 3.16 7.72
N PHE A 208 -4.33 1.88 7.79
CA PHE A 208 -4.66 1.04 8.93
C PHE A 208 -3.42 0.77 9.78
N VAL A 209 -3.57 0.91 11.09
CA VAL A 209 -2.53 0.53 12.06
C VAL A 209 -3.19 -0.33 13.13
N ASP A 210 -2.74 -1.58 13.25
CA ASP A 210 -3.38 -2.62 14.08
C ASP A 210 -4.92 -2.71 13.89
N GLY A 211 -5.39 -2.58 12.64
CA GLY A 211 -6.82 -2.69 12.28
C GLY A 211 -7.65 -1.42 12.48
N VAL A 212 -7.06 -0.30 12.92
CA VAL A 212 -7.76 0.99 13.06
C VAL A 212 -7.44 1.90 11.88
N GLU A 213 -8.49 2.45 11.25
CA GLU A 213 -8.35 3.46 10.21
C GLU A 213 -7.87 4.79 10.83
N ILE A 214 -6.79 5.34 10.28
CA ILE A 214 -6.20 6.61 10.68
C ILE A 214 -6.41 7.61 9.55
N PRO A 215 -7.19 8.69 9.76
CA PRO A 215 -7.32 9.74 8.76
C PRO A 215 -5.98 10.46 8.58
N TRP A 216 -5.68 10.84 7.34
CA TRP A 216 -4.49 11.63 7.03
C TRP A 216 -4.52 12.95 7.81
N ASP A 217 -3.40 13.28 8.46
CA ASP A 217 -3.25 14.46 9.30
C ASP A 217 -2.96 15.75 8.52
N GLU A 218 -2.99 15.67 7.18
CA GLU A 218 -2.68 16.76 6.26
C GLU A 218 -1.26 17.34 6.42
N ASP A 219 -0.33 16.62 7.07
CA ASP A 219 1.08 17.03 7.16
C ASP A 219 1.73 16.95 5.77
N THR A 220 1.96 18.13 5.20
CA THR A 220 2.62 18.32 3.91
C THR A 220 4.04 18.82 4.09
N SER A 221 4.68 18.54 5.23
CA SER A 221 6.08 18.88 5.42
C SER A 221 6.95 18.04 4.51
N PHE A 222 8.08 18.60 4.08
CA PHE A 222 9.03 17.87 3.24
C PHE A 222 9.41 16.48 3.80
N ASN A 223 9.57 16.36 5.12
CA ASN A 223 9.91 15.09 5.74
C ASN A 223 8.76 14.08 5.65
N GLU A 224 7.53 14.54 5.77
CA GLU A 224 6.36 13.65 5.68
C GLU A 224 6.08 13.26 4.24
N LEU A 225 6.14 14.19 3.29
CA LEU A 225 5.93 13.83 1.89
C LEU A 225 7.05 12.92 1.35
N MET A 226 8.30 13.11 1.79
CA MET A 226 9.37 12.16 1.51
C MET A 226 9.22 10.85 2.29
N HIS A 227 8.51 10.86 3.43
CA HIS A 227 8.13 9.65 4.14
C HIS A 227 7.17 8.82 3.27
N THR A 228 6.12 9.43 2.76
CA THR A 228 5.09 8.70 2.00
C THR A 228 5.42 8.54 0.52
N PHE A 229 6.58 9.01 0.04
CA PHE A 229 6.95 9.00 -1.39
C PHE A 229 6.80 7.63 -2.05
N GLY A 230 7.34 6.57 -1.43
CA GLY A 230 7.22 5.21 -1.99
C GLY A 230 5.76 4.75 -2.08
N VAL A 231 5.01 4.92 -0.99
CA VAL A 231 3.59 4.54 -0.90
C VAL A 231 2.75 5.29 -1.94
N VAL A 232 2.97 6.59 -2.13
CA VAL A 232 2.24 7.35 -3.15
C VAL A 232 2.50 6.81 -4.56
N ILE A 233 3.72 6.37 -4.86
CA ILE A 233 4.00 5.70 -6.14
C ILE A 233 3.27 4.37 -6.21
N HIS A 234 3.35 3.55 -5.16
CA HIS A 234 2.67 2.25 -5.08
C HIS A 234 1.16 2.40 -5.35
N GLU A 235 0.49 3.25 -4.60
CA GLU A 235 -0.96 3.46 -4.71
C GLU A 235 -1.36 4.13 -6.03
N SER A 236 -0.51 5.01 -6.57
CA SER A 236 -0.78 5.63 -7.88
C SER A 236 -0.65 4.62 -9.03
N ILE A 237 0.14 3.56 -8.87
CA ILE A 237 0.19 2.47 -9.86
C ILE A 237 -1.12 1.68 -9.88
N HIS A 238 -1.66 1.34 -8.71
CA HIS A 238 -2.98 0.69 -8.62
C HIS A 238 -4.07 1.51 -9.31
N GLN A 239 -4.09 2.83 -9.07
CA GLN A 239 -5.04 3.72 -9.74
C GLN A 239 -4.77 3.86 -11.25
N TYR A 240 -3.50 3.81 -11.66
CA TYR A 240 -3.14 3.93 -13.07
C TYR A 240 -3.56 2.70 -13.86
N ASP A 241 -3.37 1.51 -13.30
CA ASP A 241 -3.82 0.26 -13.88
C ASP A 241 -5.36 0.26 -14.04
N ARG A 242 -6.11 0.73 -13.02
CA ARG A 242 -7.58 0.95 -13.12
C ARG A 242 -7.95 1.97 -14.20
N TYR A 243 -7.27 3.11 -14.25
CA TYR A 243 -7.51 4.13 -15.26
C TYR A 243 -7.33 3.57 -16.68
N LEU A 244 -6.33 2.71 -16.90
CA LEU A 244 -6.11 2.10 -18.21
C LEU A 244 -7.21 1.08 -18.56
N ASP A 245 -7.68 0.31 -17.58
CA ASP A 245 -8.85 -0.56 -17.75
C ASP A 245 -10.09 0.26 -18.16
N GLU A 246 -10.39 1.33 -17.42
CA GLU A 246 -11.52 2.22 -17.69
C GLU A 246 -11.45 2.85 -19.09
N VAL A 247 -10.29 3.37 -19.49
CA VAL A 247 -10.09 3.91 -20.84
C VAL A 247 -10.36 2.84 -21.89
N TYR A 248 -9.80 1.64 -21.71
CA TYR A 248 -9.98 0.55 -22.65
C TYR A 248 -11.46 0.16 -22.81
N PHE A 249 -12.19 0.04 -21.70
CA PHE A 249 -13.60 -0.37 -21.73
C PHE A 249 -14.50 0.72 -22.33
N ASN A 250 -14.26 1.98 -21.98
CA ASN A 250 -14.97 3.11 -22.58
C ASN A 250 -14.74 3.18 -24.09
N ASP A 251 -13.49 3.02 -24.55
CA ASP A 251 -13.14 3.03 -25.98
C ASP A 251 -13.78 1.87 -26.75
N LYS A 252 -14.09 0.75 -26.07
CA LYS A 252 -14.75 -0.42 -26.65
C LYS A 252 -16.26 -0.47 -26.44
N GLY A 253 -16.83 0.49 -25.72
CA GLY A 253 -18.26 0.49 -25.36
C GLY A 253 -18.66 -0.67 -24.44
N ILE A 254 -17.73 -1.23 -23.66
CA ILE A 254 -17.98 -2.35 -22.74
C ILE A 254 -18.37 -1.76 -21.37
N LYS A 255 -19.53 -2.13 -20.84
CA LYS A 255 -20.08 -1.53 -19.61
C LYS A 255 -19.72 -2.26 -18.31
N ASP A 256 -19.38 -3.56 -18.36
CA ASP A 256 -19.15 -4.39 -17.16
C ASP A 256 -17.98 -5.37 -17.35
N SER A 257 -16.76 -4.94 -17.04
CA SER A 257 -15.58 -5.72 -17.44
C SER A 257 -14.38 -5.65 -16.51
N VAL A 258 -14.51 -4.99 -15.35
CA VAL A 258 -13.43 -4.86 -14.34
C VAL A 258 -12.91 -6.23 -13.83
N TRP A 259 -13.65 -7.32 -14.09
CA TRP A 259 -13.31 -8.69 -13.69
C TRP A 259 -12.87 -9.60 -14.85
N THR A 260 -12.59 -9.05 -16.04
CA THR A 260 -12.25 -9.85 -17.22
C THR A 260 -10.81 -9.67 -17.69
N LEU A 261 -10.19 -8.53 -17.37
CA LEU A 261 -8.81 -8.23 -17.70
C LEU A 261 -8.24 -7.18 -16.73
N ARG A 262 -6.92 -7.05 -16.75
CA ARG A 262 -6.16 -6.02 -16.04
C ARG A 262 -5.01 -5.50 -16.90
N HIS A 263 -4.82 -4.20 -16.91
CA HIS A 263 -3.56 -3.59 -17.33
C HIS A 263 -2.57 -3.59 -16.18
N TYR A 264 -1.32 -3.96 -16.46
CA TYR A 264 -0.24 -3.97 -15.49
C TYR A 264 0.88 -3.05 -15.94
N HIS A 265 1.17 -2.01 -15.15
CA HIS A 265 2.26 -1.08 -15.43
C HIS A 265 3.64 -1.68 -15.07
N ILE A 266 4.31 -2.31 -16.04
CA ILE A 266 5.60 -2.97 -15.83
C ILE A 266 6.74 -1.95 -15.64
N LYS A 267 6.74 -0.85 -16.39
CA LYS A 267 7.67 0.29 -16.20
C LYS A 267 7.18 1.46 -17.05
N PRO A 268 7.73 2.68 -16.88
CA PRO A 268 7.43 3.76 -17.81
C PRO A 268 7.61 3.35 -19.27
N GLY A 269 6.57 3.57 -20.07
CA GLY A 269 6.50 3.17 -21.47
C GLY A 269 6.07 1.73 -21.73
N LEU A 270 5.99 0.86 -20.72
CA LEU A 270 5.60 -0.54 -20.88
C LEU A 270 4.45 -0.91 -19.94
N THR A 271 3.28 -1.07 -20.53
CA THR A 271 2.10 -1.64 -19.87
C THR A 271 1.74 -2.94 -20.58
N PHE A 272 1.31 -3.94 -19.82
CA PHE A 272 0.91 -5.22 -20.35
C PHE A 272 -0.54 -5.51 -19.99
N ARG A 273 -1.35 -5.91 -20.98
CA ARG A 273 -2.76 -6.29 -20.74
C ARG A 273 -2.84 -7.80 -20.54
N VAL A 274 -3.58 -8.22 -19.51
CA VAL A 274 -3.74 -9.61 -19.13
C VAL A 274 -5.22 -9.90 -18.94
N HIS A 275 -5.76 -10.83 -19.71
CA HIS A 275 -7.11 -11.35 -19.49
C HIS A 275 -7.09 -12.36 -18.35
N PHE A 276 -8.14 -12.35 -17.53
CA PHE A 276 -8.26 -13.28 -16.43
C PHE A 276 -8.71 -14.66 -16.94
N GLY A 277 -7.96 -15.68 -16.58
CA GLY A 277 -8.40 -17.07 -16.56
C GLY A 277 -9.03 -17.45 -15.22
N GLU A 278 -9.23 -18.74 -14.99
CA GLU A 278 -9.73 -19.27 -13.73
C GLU A 278 -8.71 -19.02 -12.59
N TYR A 279 -9.19 -18.56 -11.44
CA TYR A 279 -8.39 -18.35 -10.23
C TYR A 279 -9.22 -18.59 -8.97
N LEU A 280 -8.54 -18.70 -7.83
CA LEU A 280 -9.10 -18.79 -6.49
C LEU A 280 -8.67 -17.56 -5.70
N LYS A 281 -9.44 -17.19 -4.68
CA LYS A 281 -9.00 -16.13 -3.75
C LYS A 281 -7.75 -16.59 -3.02
N THR A 282 -6.90 -15.64 -2.63
CA THR A 282 -5.59 -16.01 -2.07
C THR A 282 -5.69 -16.69 -0.71
N ASP A 283 -6.67 -16.33 0.12
CA ASP A 283 -6.92 -16.98 1.42
C ASP A 283 -7.48 -18.41 1.30
N GLN A 284 -8.14 -18.74 0.18
CA GLN A 284 -8.55 -20.11 -0.15
C GLN A 284 -7.34 -21.01 -0.47
N VAL A 285 -6.18 -20.42 -0.77
CA VAL A 285 -4.97 -21.14 -1.19
C VAL A 285 -3.83 -21.02 -0.17
N ILE A 286 -3.70 -19.87 0.50
CA ILE A 286 -2.64 -19.55 1.46
C ILE A 286 -3.27 -19.15 2.80
N ASN A 287 -3.71 -20.14 3.56
CA ASN A 287 -4.28 -19.93 4.89
C ASN A 287 -3.24 -20.20 6.00
N PRO A 288 -3.44 -19.65 7.21
CA PRO A 288 -2.47 -19.76 8.29
C PRO A 288 -2.47 -21.15 8.98
N GLU A 289 -3.48 -21.98 8.75
CA GLU A 289 -3.55 -23.35 9.29
C GLU A 289 -2.60 -24.28 8.53
N ASP A 290 -2.59 -24.17 7.21
CA ASP A 290 -1.74 -24.96 6.32
C ASP A 290 -0.33 -24.37 6.13
N HIS A 291 -0.19 -23.04 6.27
CA HIS A 291 1.05 -22.30 6.06
C HIS A 291 1.40 -21.33 7.21
N PRO A 292 1.53 -21.81 8.46
CA PRO A 292 1.77 -20.96 9.64
C PRO A 292 3.10 -20.19 9.59
N GLU A 293 4.06 -20.64 8.79
CA GLU A 293 5.34 -19.98 8.55
C GLU A 293 5.22 -18.75 7.65
N ILE A 294 4.31 -18.78 6.68
CA ILE A 294 4.03 -17.68 5.75
C ILE A 294 3.25 -16.56 6.44
N ALA A 295 2.35 -16.92 7.37
CA ALA A 295 1.58 -15.98 8.19
C ALA A 295 2.44 -15.04 9.05
N LYS A 296 3.73 -15.38 9.27
CA LYS A 296 4.68 -14.58 10.03
C LYS A 296 5.27 -13.41 9.23
N PHE A 297 5.03 -13.34 7.93
CA PHE A 297 5.52 -12.23 7.12
C PHE A 297 4.73 -10.95 7.42
N HIS A 298 5.46 -9.84 7.51
CA HIS A 298 4.92 -8.54 7.93
C HIS A 298 3.74 -8.01 7.10
N ASN A 299 3.58 -8.50 5.87
CA ASN A 299 2.56 -8.06 4.94
C ASN A 299 1.45 -9.12 4.72
N TYR A 300 1.45 -10.24 5.46
CA TYR A 300 0.44 -11.29 5.33
C TYR A 300 -0.97 -10.77 5.65
N ASN A 301 -1.14 -10.11 6.80
CA ASN A 301 -2.44 -9.54 7.18
C ASN A 301 -2.91 -8.42 6.25
N THR A 302 -1.98 -7.75 5.57
CA THR A 302 -2.35 -6.67 4.65
C THR A 302 -2.90 -7.22 3.33
N TYR A 303 -2.31 -8.30 2.81
CA TYR A 303 -2.54 -8.74 1.42
C TYR A 303 -3.20 -10.11 1.28
N ILE A 304 -3.13 -10.95 2.31
CA ILE A 304 -3.63 -12.32 2.28
C ILE A 304 -4.87 -12.44 3.18
N ASN A 305 -4.76 -12.01 4.43
CA ASN A 305 -5.83 -12.08 5.43
C ASN A 305 -6.58 -10.75 5.58
N ASN A 306 -6.96 -10.16 4.45
CA ASN A 306 -7.75 -8.94 4.37
C ASN A 306 -8.68 -9.04 3.17
N ASP A 307 -9.97 -9.20 3.42
CA ASP A 307 -11.03 -9.34 2.42
C ASP A 307 -11.19 -8.09 1.54
N LYS A 308 -10.69 -6.94 1.99
CA LYS A 308 -10.65 -5.70 1.22
C LYS A 308 -9.42 -5.56 0.33
N ALA A 309 -8.42 -6.43 0.46
CA ALA A 309 -7.22 -6.35 -0.35
C ALA A 309 -7.44 -6.97 -1.74
N PHE A 310 -7.04 -6.25 -2.80
CA PHE A 310 -7.08 -6.78 -4.17
C PHE A 310 -6.27 -8.09 -4.30
N ALA A 311 -5.12 -8.15 -3.62
CA ALA A 311 -4.31 -9.36 -3.52
C ALA A 311 -5.06 -10.57 -2.97
N GLN A 312 -6.04 -10.38 -2.07
CA GLN A 312 -6.88 -11.47 -1.58
C GLN A 312 -7.97 -11.81 -2.61
N GLY A 313 -8.70 -10.80 -3.09
CA GLY A 313 -9.88 -11.00 -3.92
C GLY A 313 -9.63 -11.53 -5.33
N LEU A 314 -8.46 -11.22 -5.91
CA LEU A 314 -8.10 -11.59 -7.29
C LEU A 314 -7.07 -12.73 -7.40
N GLY A 315 -6.75 -13.40 -6.28
CA GLY A 315 -5.83 -14.54 -6.30
C GLY A 315 -4.45 -14.18 -6.87
N ILE A 316 -3.99 -15.00 -7.80
CA ILE A 316 -2.72 -14.81 -8.52
C ILE A 316 -2.61 -13.43 -9.22
N TYR A 317 -3.72 -12.89 -9.73
CA TYR A 317 -3.74 -11.60 -10.44
C TYR A 317 -3.55 -10.43 -9.47
N GLY A 318 -4.16 -10.50 -8.29
CA GLY A 318 -3.99 -9.50 -7.24
C GLY A 318 -2.62 -9.58 -6.57
N LEU A 319 -2.10 -10.79 -6.33
CA LEU A 319 -0.72 -10.97 -5.86
C LEU A 319 0.29 -10.38 -6.83
N PHE A 320 0.05 -10.53 -8.13
CA PHE A 320 0.90 -9.96 -9.17
C PHE A 320 0.78 -8.44 -9.27
N GLU A 321 -0.42 -7.88 -9.06
CA GLU A 321 -0.66 -6.44 -9.00
C GLU A 321 0.19 -5.77 -7.90
N GLU A 322 0.13 -6.29 -6.67
CA GLU A 322 0.94 -5.79 -5.56
C GLU A 322 2.44 -5.93 -5.81
N TYR A 323 2.87 -7.05 -6.40
CA TYR A 323 4.25 -7.27 -6.80
C TYR A 323 4.74 -6.17 -7.76
N ILE A 324 3.90 -5.78 -8.74
CA ILE A 324 4.20 -4.72 -9.69
C ILE A 324 4.22 -3.34 -9.03
N ALA A 325 3.27 -3.05 -8.14
CA ALA A 325 3.21 -1.78 -7.41
C ALA A 325 4.48 -1.57 -6.57
N TYR A 326 4.91 -2.59 -5.82
CA TYR A 326 6.16 -2.54 -5.05
C TYR A 326 7.42 -2.45 -5.91
N LYS A 327 7.44 -3.10 -7.08
CA LYS A 327 8.53 -2.94 -8.05
C LYS A 327 8.67 -1.50 -8.51
N ASN A 328 7.55 -0.87 -8.88
CA ASN A 328 7.49 0.51 -9.36
C ASN A 328 7.85 1.51 -8.25
N GLU A 329 7.39 1.26 -7.02
CA GLU A 329 7.79 1.99 -5.83
C GLU A 329 9.33 1.98 -5.68
N LEU A 330 9.95 0.79 -5.71
CA LEU A 330 11.39 0.66 -5.55
C LEU A 330 12.16 1.32 -6.70
N GLU A 331 11.69 1.16 -7.94
CA GLU A 331 12.32 1.76 -9.11
C GLU A 331 12.30 3.29 -9.04
N CYS A 332 11.14 3.86 -8.73
CA CYS A 332 10.98 5.30 -8.64
C CYS A 332 11.87 5.88 -7.54
N MET A 333 11.87 5.27 -6.35
CA MET A 333 12.77 5.68 -5.26
C MET A 333 14.25 5.60 -5.66
N LEU A 334 14.67 4.53 -6.34
CA LEU A 334 16.06 4.38 -6.79
C LEU A 334 16.46 5.47 -7.80
N LYS A 335 15.60 5.77 -8.78
CA LYS A 335 15.85 6.80 -9.78
C LYS A 335 15.92 8.19 -9.16
N VAL A 336 15.01 8.50 -8.24
CA VAL A 336 15.04 9.75 -7.48
C VAL A 336 16.30 9.84 -6.63
N TYR A 337 16.67 8.77 -5.92
CA TYR A 337 17.91 8.71 -5.13
C TYR A 337 19.16 8.99 -5.97
N GLN A 338 19.28 8.36 -7.14
CA GLN A 338 20.44 8.52 -8.03
C GLN A 338 20.53 9.95 -8.58
N ASN A 339 19.41 10.49 -9.08
CA ASN A 339 19.39 11.81 -9.70
C ASN A 339 19.44 12.95 -8.67
N ALA A 340 18.94 12.74 -7.45
CA ALA A 340 19.14 13.65 -6.33
C ALA A 340 20.63 13.73 -5.95
N GLY A 341 21.35 12.60 -5.95
CA GLY A 341 22.79 12.57 -5.69
C GLY A 341 23.61 13.35 -6.70
N ARG A 342 23.34 13.15 -8.00
CA ARG A 342 23.99 13.90 -9.08
C ARG A 342 23.77 15.42 -8.98
N LYS A 343 22.70 15.85 -8.33
CA LYS A 343 22.34 17.27 -8.12
C LYS A 343 22.71 17.78 -6.72
N GLY A 344 23.44 17.02 -5.91
CA GLY A 344 23.87 17.44 -4.57
C GLY A 344 22.77 17.46 -3.49
N HIS A 345 21.60 16.87 -3.74
CA HIS A 345 20.48 16.89 -2.80
C HIS A 345 20.52 15.72 -1.81
N HIS A 346 21.54 15.72 -0.93
CA HIS A 346 21.81 14.61 -0.02
C HIS A 346 20.69 14.32 1.00
N ARG A 347 19.90 15.34 1.38
CA ARG A 347 18.74 15.15 2.27
C ARG A 347 17.68 14.23 1.65
N ILE A 348 17.42 14.35 0.35
CA ILE A 348 16.50 13.46 -0.38
C ILE A 348 17.07 12.04 -0.39
N GLN A 349 18.37 11.90 -0.70
CA GLN A 349 19.03 10.59 -0.75
C GLN A 349 18.96 9.85 0.59
N ALA A 350 19.24 10.55 1.70
CA ALA A 350 19.21 9.95 3.03
C ALA A 350 17.82 9.39 3.39
N GLN A 351 16.75 10.12 3.05
CA GLN A 351 15.39 9.65 3.32
C GLN A 351 14.99 8.45 2.47
N LEU A 352 15.31 8.46 1.18
CA LEU A 352 14.98 7.35 0.28
C LEU A 352 15.82 6.10 0.57
N LYS A 353 17.09 6.25 0.93
CA LYS A 353 17.95 5.10 1.28
C LYS A 353 17.38 4.32 2.47
N LYS A 354 16.74 4.95 3.46
CA LYS A 354 16.13 4.17 4.55
C LYS A 354 14.95 3.32 4.06
N ARG A 355 14.19 3.81 3.07
CA ARG A 355 12.94 3.20 2.59
C ARG A 355 13.14 2.05 1.62
N MET A 356 14.06 2.20 0.68
CA MET A 356 14.31 1.19 -0.35
C MET A 356 14.64 -0.20 0.23
N CYS A 357 15.24 -0.27 1.43
CA CYS A 357 15.51 -1.54 2.09
C CYS A 357 14.24 -2.27 2.59
N PHE A 358 13.18 -1.54 2.95
CA PHE A 358 11.90 -2.14 3.36
C PHE A 358 11.11 -2.62 2.15
N THR A 359 10.99 -1.78 1.12
CA THR A 359 10.31 -2.10 -0.14
C THR A 359 10.95 -3.30 -0.87
N MET A 360 12.24 -3.54 -0.66
CA MET A 360 12.92 -4.72 -1.20
C MET A 360 12.44 -6.04 -0.57
N ASP A 361 11.95 -6.04 0.67
CA ASP A 361 11.40 -7.26 1.29
C ASP A 361 10.19 -7.79 0.49
N ALA A 362 9.40 -6.88 -0.11
CA ALA A 362 8.25 -7.22 -0.94
C ALA A 362 8.62 -8.07 -2.16
N PHE A 363 9.83 -7.90 -2.72
CA PHE A 363 10.33 -8.79 -3.77
C PHE A 363 10.28 -10.24 -3.31
N TYR A 364 10.72 -10.52 -2.09
CA TYR A 364 10.83 -11.89 -1.58
C TYR A 364 9.48 -12.42 -1.13
N THR A 365 8.70 -11.63 -0.37
CA THR A 365 7.41 -12.10 0.16
C THR A 365 6.41 -12.41 -0.94
N PHE A 366 6.29 -11.58 -1.97
CA PHE A 366 5.37 -11.84 -3.08
C PHE A 366 5.82 -12.99 -3.99
N HIS A 367 7.12 -13.23 -4.17
CA HIS A 367 7.57 -14.46 -4.81
C HIS A 367 7.16 -15.70 -4.02
N ILE A 368 7.28 -15.66 -2.69
CA ILE A 368 6.85 -16.76 -1.84
C ILE A 368 5.34 -16.94 -1.94
N TYR A 369 4.54 -15.88 -1.87
CA TYR A 369 3.08 -15.97 -2.02
C TYR A 369 2.68 -16.52 -3.39
N ILE A 370 3.21 -15.98 -4.48
CA ILE A 370 2.92 -16.44 -5.84
C ILE A 370 3.36 -17.89 -6.04
N GLY A 371 4.56 -18.25 -5.58
CA GLY A 371 5.09 -19.59 -5.69
C GLY A 371 4.29 -20.61 -4.86
N THR A 372 3.92 -20.26 -3.63
CA THR A 372 3.04 -21.08 -2.79
C THR A 372 1.68 -21.24 -3.43
N TYR A 373 1.10 -20.14 -3.93
CA TYR A 373 -0.18 -20.18 -4.64
C TYR A 373 -0.12 -21.20 -5.78
N LEU A 374 0.86 -21.07 -6.67
CA LEU A 374 1.07 -21.99 -7.80
C LEU A 374 1.23 -23.44 -7.36
N LYS A 375 2.04 -23.68 -6.32
CA LYS A 375 2.30 -25.02 -5.78
C LYS A 375 1.04 -25.69 -5.22
N VAL A 376 0.23 -24.95 -4.46
CA VAL A 376 -1.01 -25.45 -3.86
C VAL A 376 -2.06 -25.69 -4.94
N VAL A 377 -2.32 -24.72 -5.83
CA VAL A 377 -3.32 -24.93 -6.89
C VAL A 377 -2.93 -26.05 -7.85
N LYS A 378 -1.63 -26.28 -8.10
CA LYS A 378 -1.17 -27.43 -8.90
C LYS A 378 -1.55 -28.76 -8.28
N LYS A 379 -1.47 -28.86 -6.96
CA LYS A 379 -1.75 -30.08 -6.20
C LYS A 379 -3.24 -30.30 -6.02
N ASP A 380 -3.95 -29.26 -5.58
CA ASP A 380 -5.31 -29.40 -5.05
C ASP A 380 -6.39 -28.90 -6.05
N HIS A 381 -6.01 -28.05 -7.02
CA HIS A 381 -6.92 -27.45 -8.02
C HIS A 381 -6.33 -27.45 -9.45
N PRO A 382 -6.06 -28.63 -10.04
CA PRO A 382 -5.30 -28.74 -11.28
C PRO A 382 -5.94 -28.07 -12.51
N THR A 383 -7.26 -27.83 -12.52
CA THR A 383 -7.95 -27.05 -13.57
C THR A 383 -7.53 -25.58 -13.52
N VAL A 384 -7.59 -24.97 -12.33
CA VAL A 384 -7.14 -23.60 -12.05
C VAL A 384 -5.66 -23.45 -12.42
N TYR A 385 -4.81 -24.39 -11.99
CA TYR A 385 -3.39 -24.36 -12.34
C TYR A 385 -3.17 -24.40 -13.85
N ARG A 386 -3.87 -25.28 -14.59
CA ARG A 386 -3.77 -25.30 -16.06
C ARG A 386 -4.21 -23.98 -16.69
N SER A 387 -5.30 -23.37 -16.21
CA SER A 387 -5.76 -22.07 -16.69
C SER A 387 -4.69 -20.99 -16.52
N ILE A 388 -4.06 -20.92 -15.34
CA ILE A 388 -2.96 -20.00 -15.03
C ILE A 388 -1.74 -20.26 -15.94
N MET A 389 -1.34 -21.53 -16.10
CA MET A 389 -0.15 -21.88 -16.89
C MET A 389 -0.35 -21.67 -18.40
N GLN A 390 -1.59 -21.77 -18.89
CA GLN A 390 -1.96 -21.48 -20.28
C GLN A 390 -2.14 -19.99 -20.55
N ASN A 391 -2.29 -19.16 -19.50
CA ASN A 391 -2.36 -17.71 -19.63
C ASN A 391 -0.99 -17.11 -19.98
N ILE A 392 -0.68 -17.07 -21.28
CA ILE A 392 0.61 -16.56 -21.78
C ILE A 392 0.81 -15.08 -21.47
N GLU A 393 -0.28 -14.31 -21.40
CA GLU A 393 -0.23 -12.88 -21.10
C GLU A 393 0.24 -12.64 -19.67
N LEU A 394 -0.37 -13.33 -18.69
CA LEU A 394 0.02 -13.27 -17.29
C LEU A 394 1.48 -13.70 -17.11
N ARG A 395 1.88 -14.81 -17.73
CA ARG A 395 3.24 -15.36 -17.62
C ARG A 395 4.29 -14.44 -18.24
N THR A 396 3.97 -13.81 -19.36
CA THR A 396 4.83 -12.80 -20.01
C THR A 396 4.97 -11.58 -19.10
N ALA A 397 3.85 -11.04 -18.61
CA ALA A 397 3.86 -9.89 -17.71
C ALA A 397 4.68 -10.16 -16.44
N PHE A 398 4.48 -11.34 -15.81
CA PHE A 398 5.23 -11.76 -14.64
C PHE A 398 6.72 -11.85 -14.93
N THR A 399 7.11 -12.49 -16.04
CA THR A 399 8.51 -12.64 -16.44
C THR A 399 9.18 -11.27 -16.64
N LEU A 400 8.53 -10.34 -17.35
CA LEU A 400 9.04 -8.99 -17.57
C LEU A 400 9.16 -8.20 -16.26
N ALA A 401 8.13 -8.27 -15.40
CA ALA A 401 8.16 -7.62 -14.09
C ALA A 401 9.27 -8.18 -13.20
N GLU A 402 9.48 -9.50 -13.19
CA GLU A 402 10.53 -10.16 -12.42
C GLU A 402 11.92 -9.72 -12.86
N MET A 403 12.17 -9.67 -14.17
CA MET A 403 13.43 -9.19 -14.73
C MET A 403 13.73 -7.76 -14.29
N GLU A 404 12.74 -6.86 -14.37
CA GLU A 404 12.89 -5.47 -13.96
C GLU A 404 13.06 -5.33 -12.44
N TYR A 405 12.28 -6.04 -11.63
CA TYR A 405 12.40 -5.98 -10.18
C TYR A 405 13.75 -6.54 -9.73
N LYS A 406 14.22 -7.67 -10.28
CA LYS A 406 15.57 -8.20 -10.02
C LYS A 406 16.64 -7.16 -10.34
N ARG A 407 16.56 -6.51 -11.50
CA ARG A 407 17.49 -5.45 -11.91
C ARG A 407 17.51 -4.28 -10.92
N VAL A 408 16.34 -3.80 -10.51
CA VAL A 408 16.20 -2.68 -9.57
C VAL A 408 16.68 -3.08 -8.17
N LYS A 409 16.23 -4.22 -7.66
CA LYS A 409 16.63 -4.80 -6.38
C LYS A 409 18.14 -4.95 -6.26
N ASN A 410 18.80 -5.52 -7.28
CA ASN A 410 20.24 -5.74 -7.25
C ASN A 410 21.02 -4.41 -7.20
N LYS A 411 20.53 -3.36 -7.89
CA LYS A 411 21.09 -2.01 -7.78
C LYS A 411 20.93 -1.43 -6.37
N VAL A 412 19.77 -1.64 -5.75
CA VAL A 412 19.50 -1.22 -4.37
C VAL A 412 20.40 -1.97 -3.39
N LEU A 413 20.54 -3.30 -3.51
CA LEU A 413 21.47 -4.11 -2.72
C LEU A 413 22.90 -3.58 -2.81
N GLY A 414 23.34 -3.17 -3.99
CA GLY A 414 24.65 -2.54 -4.19
C GLY A 414 24.87 -1.27 -3.35
N LEU A 415 23.80 -0.53 -3.00
CA LEU A 415 23.90 0.66 -2.13
C LEU A 415 24.19 0.32 -0.65
N TYR A 416 24.01 -0.95 -0.27
CA TYR A 416 24.31 -1.49 1.05
C TYR A 416 25.41 -2.55 1.00
N TYR A 417 26.20 -2.59 -0.07
CA TYR A 417 27.34 -3.49 -0.15
C TYR A 417 28.23 -3.37 1.09
N GLY A 418 28.63 -4.51 1.66
CA GLY A 418 29.39 -4.58 2.93
C GLY A 418 28.55 -4.49 4.21
N GLN A 419 27.24 -4.26 4.13
CA GLN A 419 26.37 -4.24 5.31
C GLN A 419 25.80 -5.62 5.60
N GLU A 420 26.42 -6.34 6.54
CA GLU A 420 26.08 -7.74 6.83
C GLU A 420 24.63 -7.93 7.28
N TRP A 421 24.06 -6.95 8.00
CA TRP A 421 22.67 -6.99 8.43
C TRP A 421 21.68 -7.07 7.26
N VAL A 422 22.00 -6.50 6.08
CA VAL A 422 21.14 -6.56 4.88
C VAL A 422 21.15 -7.97 4.29
N LYS A 423 22.32 -8.64 4.30
CA LYS A 423 22.42 -10.03 3.85
C LYS A 423 21.64 -10.95 4.79
N LEU A 424 21.86 -10.83 6.09
CA LEU A 424 21.17 -11.63 7.11
C LEU A 424 19.65 -11.42 7.05
N LYS A 425 19.21 -10.17 6.88
CA LYS A 425 17.80 -9.82 6.76
C LYS A 425 17.12 -10.55 5.59
N HIS A 426 17.76 -10.65 4.43
CA HIS A 426 17.15 -11.33 3.27
C HIS A 426 17.42 -12.83 3.22
N ALA A 427 18.50 -13.32 3.83
CA ALA A 427 18.81 -14.75 3.92
C ALA A 427 17.69 -15.54 4.61
N ARG A 428 16.92 -14.90 5.52
CA ARG A 428 15.74 -15.51 6.14
C ARG A 428 14.67 -15.98 5.16
N TYR A 429 14.62 -15.41 3.95
CA TYR A 429 13.66 -15.81 2.91
C TYR A 429 14.12 -17.01 2.09
N ALA A 430 15.41 -17.37 2.14
CA ALA A 430 16.00 -18.38 1.27
C ALA A 430 15.33 -19.77 1.37
N PRO A 431 15.01 -20.30 2.57
CA PRO A 431 14.34 -21.61 2.66
C PRO A 431 12.96 -21.61 2.01
N PHE A 432 12.20 -20.52 2.19
CA PHE A 432 10.86 -20.38 1.63
C PHE A 432 10.89 -20.24 0.11
N LEU A 433 11.84 -19.45 -0.42
CA LEU A 433 12.03 -19.31 -1.87
C LEU A 433 12.45 -20.64 -2.48
N ALA A 434 13.40 -21.35 -1.87
CA ALA A 434 13.82 -22.67 -2.35
C ALA A 434 12.65 -23.65 -2.43
N ALA A 435 11.70 -23.58 -1.49
CA ALA A 435 10.52 -24.45 -1.45
C ALA A 435 9.51 -24.21 -2.58
N VAL A 436 9.58 -23.07 -3.28
CA VAL A 436 8.65 -22.68 -4.36
C VAL A 436 9.36 -22.29 -5.67
N GLN A 437 10.70 -22.33 -5.69
CA GLN A 437 11.51 -21.85 -6.83
C GLN A 437 11.18 -22.60 -8.12
N TRP A 438 10.95 -23.92 -8.01
CA TRP A 438 10.59 -24.75 -9.16
C TRP A 438 9.28 -24.30 -9.82
N ASP A 439 8.24 -24.02 -9.03
CA ASP A 439 6.95 -23.61 -9.57
C ASP A 439 7.02 -22.18 -10.15
N LEU A 440 7.82 -21.30 -9.56
CA LEU A 440 8.14 -19.98 -10.12
C LEU A 440 8.92 -20.08 -11.44
N ASP A 441 9.88 -20.99 -11.55
CA ASP A 441 10.67 -21.21 -12.76
C ASP A 441 9.81 -21.71 -13.91
N LEU A 442 8.92 -22.67 -13.64
CA LEU A 442 7.94 -23.14 -14.63
C LEU A 442 6.98 -22.03 -15.07
N PHE A 443 6.58 -21.15 -14.16
CA PHE A 443 5.64 -20.08 -14.47
C PHE A 443 6.23 -19.03 -15.41
N LYS A 444 7.55 -18.83 -15.39
CA LYS A 444 8.23 -17.89 -16.30
C LYS A 444 8.23 -18.40 -17.74
N ILE A 445 8.48 -17.48 -18.67
CA ILE A 445 8.75 -17.79 -20.06
C ILE A 445 10.27 -17.79 -20.26
N GLU A 446 10.81 -18.94 -20.62
CA GLU A 446 12.23 -19.07 -20.94
C GLU A 446 12.61 -18.24 -22.17
N ASN A 447 13.81 -17.65 -22.15
CA ASN A 447 14.37 -16.88 -23.25
C ASN A 447 13.49 -15.71 -23.74
N LEU A 448 12.66 -15.16 -22.85
CA LEU A 448 11.86 -13.99 -23.17
C LEU A 448 12.75 -12.78 -23.48
N ASP A 449 12.71 -12.32 -24.73
CA ASP A 449 13.44 -11.14 -25.15
C ASP A 449 12.68 -9.87 -24.77
N SER A 450 13.07 -9.27 -23.64
CA SER A 450 12.47 -8.02 -23.15
C SER A 450 12.61 -6.84 -24.11
N THR A 451 13.49 -6.90 -25.12
CA THR A 451 13.67 -5.81 -26.09
C THR A 451 12.58 -5.77 -27.17
N LYS A 452 11.86 -6.90 -27.37
CA LYS A 452 10.76 -7.00 -28.34
C LYS A 452 9.45 -6.39 -27.86
N TYR A 453 9.37 -6.04 -26.58
CA TYR A 453 8.20 -5.36 -26.01
C TYR A 453 8.46 -3.85 -26.08
N GLU A 454 8.13 -3.28 -27.25
CA GLU A 454 8.30 -1.86 -27.52
C GLU A 454 7.47 -0.97 -26.59
N MET A 455 7.95 0.25 -26.38
CA MET A 455 7.28 1.26 -25.58
C MET A 455 6.02 1.74 -26.31
N VAL A 456 4.84 1.27 -25.90
CA VAL A 456 3.58 1.89 -26.33
C VAL A 456 3.42 3.20 -25.56
N TYR A 457 3.95 4.28 -26.12
CA TYR A 457 3.47 5.60 -25.74
C TYR A 457 2.02 5.68 -26.19
N PHE A 458 1.08 5.73 -25.25
CA PHE A 458 -0.20 6.37 -25.51
C PHE A 458 0.07 7.86 -25.73
N GLN A 459 0.54 8.23 -26.93
CA GLN A 459 0.42 9.58 -27.44
C GLN A 459 -1.07 9.80 -27.69
N ARG A 460 -1.65 10.74 -26.93
CA ARG A 460 -2.84 11.47 -27.37
C ARG A 460 -2.36 12.72 -28.08
#